data_AF-A0A5P9GL95-F1
#
_entry.id   AF-A0A5P9GL95-F1
#
_cell.length_a   1.000
_cell.length_b   1.000
_cell.length_c   1.000
_cell.angle_alpha   90.00
_cell.angle_beta   90.00
_cell.angle_gamma   90.00
#
_symmetry.space_group_name_H-M   'P 1'
#
loop_
_entity.id
_entity.type
_entity.pdbx_description
1 polymer ?
#
loop_
_entity_poly.entity_id
_entity_poly.type
_entity_poly.pdbx_seq_one_letter_code
_entity_poly.pdbx_strand_id
1 'polypeptide(L)' 'MAKKSPWHSIKSNVHHNNSECNTGNNIERENWRSGTGGKPLCSECRSL' A
#
# COMPACT_ATOMS: atom_id res chain seq x y z
N MET A 1 3.95 -6.34 -12.97
CA MET A 1 4.40 -6.03 -11.60
C MET A 1 5.32 -4.82 -11.57
N ALA A 2 4.75 -3.63 -11.70
CA ALA A 2 5.50 -2.42 -11.42
C ALA A 2 5.58 -2.23 -9.89
N LYS A 3 6.69 -2.69 -9.29
CA LYS A 3 6.96 -2.44 -7.86
C LYS A 3 7.25 -0.95 -7.67
N LYS A 4 6.62 -0.35 -6.66
CA LYS A 4 6.77 1.07 -6.28
C LYS A 4 7.25 1.15 -4.83
N SER A 5 7.93 2.25 -4.49
CA SER A 5 8.30 2.56 -3.11
C SER A 5 7.11 2.35 -2.17
N PRO A 6 7.28 1.63 -1.06
CA PRO A 6 6.16 1.26 -0.20
C PRO A 6 5.36 2.45 0.30
N TRP A 7 4.07 2.23 0.51
CA TRP A 7 3.16 3.19 1.12
C TRP A 7 2.09 2.48 1.92
N HIS A 8 1.41 3.21 2.80
CA HIS A 8 0.29 2.68 3.57
C HIS A 8 -0.73 3.77 3.86
N SER A 9 -1.91 3.35 4.31
CA SER A 9 -2.90 4.24 4.89
C SER A 9 -2.76 4.26 6.41
N ILE A 10 -2.88 5.42 7.05
CA ILE A 10 -2.97 5.52 8.52
C ILE A 10 -4.20 4.80 9.09
N LYS A 11 -5.25 4.62 8.27
CA LYS A 11 -6.49 3.92 8.64
C LYS A 11 -6.46 2.41 8.36
N SER A 12 -5.39 1.90 7.73
CA SER A 12 -5.27 0.49 7.34
C SER A 12 -4.17 -0.23 8.12
N ASN A 13 -4.26 -1.55 8.21
CA ASN A 13 -3.26 -2.41 8.85
C ASN A 13 -2.33 -3.12 7.85
N VAL A 14 -2.30 -2.69 6.60
CA VAL A 14 -1.38 -3.22 5.59
C VAL A 14 -0.57 -2.11 4.92
N HIS A 15 0.55 -2.47 4.32
CA HIS A 15 1.27 -1.64 3.36
C HIS A 15 1.15 -2.20 1.94
N HIS A 16 1.41 -1.33 0.98
CA HIS A 16 1.37 -1.58 -0.45
C HIS A 16 2.75 -1.30 -1.04
N ASN A 17 3.13 -2.05 -2.07
CA ASN A 17 4.43 -1.91 -2.75
C ASN A 17 4.33 -2.15 -4.26
N ASN A 18 3.11 -2.25 -4.81
CA ASN A 18 2.87 -2.54 -6.23
C ASN A 18 1.89 -1.51 -6.78
N SER A 19 2.29 -0.75 -7.81
CA SER A 19 1.47 0.33 -8.39
C SER A 19 0.20 -0.17 -9.09
N GLU A 20 0.07 -1.47 -9.30
CA GLU A 20 -1.13 -2.11 -9.85
C GLU A 20 -2.16 -2.44 -8.74
N CYS A 21 -1.84 -2.18 -7.46
CA CYS A 21 -2.74 -2.47 -6.33
C CYS A 21 -3.90 -1.46 -6.25
N ASN A 22 -5.11 -1.94 -6.54
CA ASN A 22 -6.34 -1.17 -6.47
C ASN A 22 -6.61 -0.67 -5.05
N THR A 23 -6.42 -1.53 -4.06
CA THR A 23 -6.64 -1.18 -2.65
C THR A 23 -5.72 -0.03 -2.22
N GLY A 24 -4.44 -0.10 -2.59
CA GLY A 24 -3.44 0.92 -2.24
C GLY A 24 -3.60 2.21 -3.03
N ASN A 25 -4.11 2.14 -4.26
CA ASN A 25 -4.33 3.29 -5.12
C ASN A 25 -5.60 4.07 -4.75
N ASN A 26 -6.56 3.45 -4.05
CA ASN A 26 -7.76 4.10 -3.52
C ASN A 26 -7.56 4.79 -2.15
N ILE A 27 -6.32 4.88 -1.64
CA ILE A 27 -6.04 5.57 -0.39
C ILE A 27 -6.18 7.08 -0.59
N GLU A 28 -7.11 7.70 0.13
CA GLU A 28 -7.26 9.15 0.19
C GLU A 28 -5.95 9.83 0.61
N ARG A 29 -5.64 10.99 0.01
CA ARG A 29 -4.35 11.69 0.19
C ARG A 29 -4.06 12.00 1.67
N GLU A 30 -5.09 12.32 2.45
CA GLU A 30 -4.99 12.66 3.87
C GLU A 30 -4.52 11.45 4.70
N ASN A 31 -4.87 10.25 4.25
CA ASN A 31 -4.53 8.99 4.91
C ASN A 31 -3.23 8.38 4.38
N TRP A 32 -2.74 8.80 3.22
CA TRP A 32 -1.57 8.23 2.56
C TRP A 32 -0.27 8.58 3.28
N ARG A 33 0.58 7.59 3.54
CA ARG A 33 1.93 7.77 4.09
C ARG A 33 2.93 6.95 3.29
N SER A 34 4.12 7.50 3.09
CA SER A 34 5.24 6.76 2.52
C SER A 34 5.77 5.72 3.50
N GLY A 35 6.43 4.68 2.96
CA GLY A 35 7.00 3.58 3.72
C GLY A 35 5.98 2.51 4.14
N THR A 36 6.48 1.48 4.82
CA THR A 36 5.67 0.33 5.24
C THR A 36 4.86 0.60 6.51
N GLY A 37 5.23 1.60 7.30
CA GLY A 37 4.62 1.86 8.61
C GLY A 37 4.73 0.67 9.59
N GLY A 38 5.65 -0.27 9.35
CA GLY A 38 5.74 -1.53 10.09
C GLY A 38 4.56 -2.49 9.86
N LYS A 39 3.70 -2.21 8.87
CA LYS A 39 2.49 -2.98 8.60
C LYS A 39 2.80 -4.19 7.71
N PRO A 40 2.08 -5.31 7.83
CA PRO A 40 2.21 -6.44 6.91
C PRO A 40 1.87 -6.08 5.46
N LEU A 41 2.36 -6.87 4.51
CA LEU A 41 2.07 -6.67 3.08
C LEU A 41 0.60 -6.97 2.77
N CYS A 42 -0.04 -6.09 2.00
CA CYS A 42 -1.38 -6.26 1.45
C CYS A 42 -1.48 -7.57 0.65
N SER A 43 -2.60 -8.29 0.79
CA SER A 43 -2.84 -9.56 0.08
C SER A 43 -2.85 -9.37 -1.44
N GLU A 44 -3.45 -8.29 -1.94
CA GLU A 44 -3.44 -7.96 -3.37
C GLU A 44 -2.02 -7.73 -3.87
N CYS A 45 -1.20 -6.95 -3.15
CA CYS A 45 0.21 -6.75 -3.49
C CYS A 45 1.08 -8.03 -3.40
N ARG A 46 0.62 -9.06 -2.68
CA ARG A 46 1.31 -10.36 -2.63
C ARG A 46 1.01 -11.19 -3.89
N SER A 47 -0.17 -11.02 -4.47
CA SER A 47 -0.63 -11.74 -5.66
C SER A 47 -0.36 -11.00 -6.97
N LEU A 48 -0.19 -9.67 -6.88
CA LEU A 48 0.23 -8.82 -7.98
C LEU A 48 1.72 -8.83 -8.08
#